data_AF-A0A0F8XV00-F1
#
_entry.id   AF-A0A0F8XV00-F1
#
_cell.length_a   1.000
_cell.length_b   1.000
_cell.length_c   1.000
_cell.angle_alpha   90.00
_cell.angle_beta   90.00
_cell.angle_gamma   90.00
#
_symmetry.space_group_name_H-M   'P 1'
#
loop_
_entity.id
_entity.type
_entity.pdbx_description
1 polymer ?
#
loop_
_entity_poly.entity_id
_entity_poly.type
_entity_poly.pdbx_seq_one_letter_code
_entity_poly.pdbx_strand_id
1 'polypeptide(L)'
;MFNFKKIAAIGTSALMIGMSAGVAAAANYPAPFVVGGSADVAVVYGTGSGVSVLDAVEAGNLQSNLQSFMAGTGGTAATTTGGDSVLLAKTSDNLNLGDRWNVFTGSVDDDDLTTLLADGSYIADDNDEFDYEQKISLGSPSLNHSRDSDYESEVGLTERTPFIGFKLSSSTYVLNYTLDFIQDAESDVVSGDLDDLEGSDLTLFGKTFYVSDWKNGSASGYTGKLTLLDSAVKSTVNEGETASVSIGGSTYS
;
A
#
# COMPACT_ATOMS: atom_id res chain seq x y z
N MET A 1 31.99 57.62 33.10
CA MET A 1 32.78 56.78 32.17
C MET A 1 32.03 55.47 31.96
N PHE A 2 31.41 55.28 30.79
CA PHE A 2 30.60 54.08 30.51
C PHE A 2 31.52 52.88 30.24
N ASN A 3 31.31 51.77 30.98
CA ASN A 3 32.14 50.57 30.86
C ASN A 3 31.79 49.79 29.59
N PHE A 4 32.39 50.16 28.45
CA PHE A 4 32.22 49.53 27.13
C PHE A 4 32.40 48.01 27.14
N LYS A 5 33.25 47.47 28.02
CA LYS A 5 33.47 46.02 28.17
C LYS A 5 32.22 45.27 28.66
N LYS A 6 31.35 45.91 29.45
CA LYS A 6 30.11 45.30 29.97
C LYS A 6 28.95 45.40 28.98
N ILE A 7 28.93 46.45 28.15
CA ILE A 7 27.90 46.65 27.11
C ILE A 7 28.15 45.72 25.91
N ALA A 8 29.41 45.55 25.50
CA ALA A 8 29.77 44.64 24.40
C ALA A 8 29.43 43.17 24.72
N ALA A 9 29.62 42.72 25.96
CA ALA A 9 29.33 41.35 26.38
C ALA A 9 27.82 41.03 26.43
N ILE A 10 26.98 42.02 26.73
CA ILE A 10 25.51 41.87 26.71
C ILE A 10 25.02 41.81 25.25
N GLY A 11 25.62 42.60 24.35
CA GLY A 11 25.31 42.57 22.91
C GLY A 11 25.67 41.24 22.25
N THR A 12 26.86 40.68 22.53
CA THR A 12 27.25 39.35 22.00
C THR A 12 26.45 38.22 22.63
N SER A 13 26.08 38.30 23.92
CA SER A 13 25.25 37.25 24.55
C SER A 13 23.82 37.23 23.99
N ALA A 14 23.22 38.39 23.74
CA ALA A 14 21.91 38.49 23.08
C ALA A 14 21.97 38.03 21.61
N LEU A 15 23.07 38.32 20.91
CA LEU A 15 23.29 37.85 19.54
C LEU A 15 23.45 36.32 19.48
N MET A 16 24.18 35.71 20.41
CA MET A 16 24.38 34.25 20.43
C MET A 16 23.12 33.49 20.88
N ILE A 17 22.32 34.06 21.81
CA ILE A 17 21.00 33.51 22.16
C ILE A 17 20.02 33.69 20.99
N GLY A 18 20.04 34.83 20.30
CA GLY A 18 19.23 35.09 19.10
C GLY A 18 19.60 34.18 17.92
N MET A 19 20.89 33.89 17.73
CA MET A 19 21.36 32.92 16.74
C MET A 19 20.97 31.49 17.13
N SER A 20 21.00 31.13 18.41
CA SER A 20 20.59 29.79 18.87
C SER A 20 19.08 29.57 18.77
N ALA A 21 18.26 30.58 19.09
CA ALA A 21 16.80 30.53 18.93
C ALA A 21 16.36 30.61 17.46
N GLY A 22 17.05 31.41 16.63
CA GLY A 22 16.82 31.50 15.19
C GLY A 22 17.20 30.21 14.45
N VAL A 23 18.29 29.55 14.86
CA VAL A 23 18.69 28.25 14.31
C VAL A 23 17.75 27.13 14.80
N ALA A 24 17.25 27.19 16.04
CA ALA A 24 16.25 26.24 16.54
C ALA A 24 14.89 26.38 15.83
N ALA A 25 14.47 27.60 15.51
CA ALA A 25 13.25 27.84 14.72
C ALA A 25 13.41 27.44 13.25
N ALA A 26 14.58 27.66 12.64
CA ALA A 26 14.87 27.23 11.28
C ALA A 26 15.01 25.71 11.15
N ALA A 27 15.54 25.02 12.17
CA ALA A 27 15.62 23.55 12.19
C ALA A 27 14.25 22.86 12.21
N ASN A 28 13.23 23.56 12.74
CA ASN A 28 11.85 23.06 12.79
C ASN A 28 10.99 23.57 11.63
N TYR A 29 11.52 24.38 10.71
CA TYR A 29 10.79 24.79 9.52
C TYR A 29 10.42 23.55 8.68
N PRO A 30 9.16 23.38 8.27
CA PRO A 30 8.08 24.39 8.19
C PRO A 30 7.16 24.50 9.41
N ALA A 31 7.36 23.75 10.49
CA ALA A 31 6.59 23.95 11.73
C ALA A 31 7.00 25.29 12.40
N PRO A 32 6.06 26.07 12.97
CA PRO A 32 4.64 25.77 13.18
C PRO A 32 3.72 26.17 12.02
N PHE A 33 4.27 26.67 10.91
CA PHE A 33 3.49 27.23 9.80
C PHE A 33 2.76 26.17 8.96
N VAL A 34 3.32 24.97 8.90
CA VAL A 34 2.69 23.78 8.31
C VAL A 34 2.79 22.63 9.31
N VAL A 35 1.65 22.10 9.74
CA VAL A 35 1.56 20.96 10.67
C VAL A 35 0.60 19.93 10.07
N GLY A 36 1.04 18.67 9.95
CA GLY A 36 0.21 17.60 9.37
C GLY A 36 -0.17 17.83 7.90
N GLY A 37 0.66 18.54 7.12
CA GLY A 37 0.42 18.84 5.71
C GLY A 37 -0.60 19.95 5.46
N SER A 38 -1.15 20.58 6.52
CA SER A 38 -2.05 21.73 6.44
C SER A 38 -1.33 22.99 6.91
N ALA A 39 -1.48 24.08 6.16
CA ALA A 39 -0.95 25.38 6.53
C ALA A 39 -1.98 26.17 7.34
N ASP A 40 -1.59 26.69 8.50
CA ASP A 40 -2.40 27.61 9.33
C ASP A 40 -1.71 28.98 9.38
N VAL A 41 -1.52 29.58 8.20
CA VAL A 41 -0.81 30.85 8.05
C VAL A 41 -1.43 31.74 6.98
N ALA A 42 -1.41 33.05 7.25
CA ALA A 42 -1.68 34.08 6.26
C ALA A 42 -0.40 34.87 5.99
N VAL A 43 0.03 34.93 4.72
CA VAL A 43 1.12 35.81 4.30
C VAL A 43 0.52 37.17 3.97
N VAL A 44 0.88 38.18 4.75
CA VAL A 44 0.42 39.56 4.55
C VAL A 44 1.60 40.40 4.06
N TYR A 45 1.41 41.11 2.96
CA TYR A 45 2.37 42.09 2.45
C TYR A 45 1.70 43.45 2.25
N GLY A 46 2.51 44.51 2.31
CA GLY A 46 2.03 45.88 2.14
C GLY A 46 1.79 46.22 0.67
N THR A 47 0.73 46.98 0.39
CA THR A 47 0.49 47.58 -0.92
C THR A 47 0.27 49.08 -0.75
N GLY A 48 1.06 49.93 -1.42
CA GLY A 48 0.88 51.39 -1.34
C GLY A 48 2.09 52.21 -1.76
N SER A 49 1.94 53.53 -1.75
CA SER A 49 3.03 54.47 -2.06
C SER A 49 4.12 54.42 -0.99
N GLY A 50 5.35 54.12 -1.40
CA GLY A 50 6.50 53.96 -0.50
C GLY A 50 6.79 52.53 -0.04
N VAL A 51 6.02 51.54 -0.51
CA VAL A 51 6.28 50.11 -0.27
C VAL A 51 7.01 49.52 -1.48
N SER A 52 8.01 48.66 -1.22
CA SER A 52 8.81 48.05 -2.26
C SER A 52 8.02 46.98 -3.01
N VAL A 53 8.14 46.94 -4.34
CA VAL A 53 7.55 45.88 -5.17
C VAL A 53 8.17 44.51 -4.84
N LEU A 54 9.39 44.49 -4.28
CA LEU A 54 10.06 43.26 -3.84
C LEU A 54 9.31 42.58 -2.69
N ASP A 55 8.57 43.32 -1.86
CA ASP A 55 7.84 42.74 -0.73
C ASP A 55 6.73 41.79 -1.23
N ALA A 56 6.11 42.11 -2.37
CA ALA A 56 5.12 41.24 -3.02
C ALA A 56 5.78 40.02 -3.67
N VAL A 57 6.98 40.17 -4.24
CA VAL A 57 7.74 39.06 -4.86
C VAL A 57 8.18 38.06 -3.78
N GLU A 58 8.75 38.55 -2.68
CA GLU A 58 9.21 37.67 -1.60
C GLU A 58 8.05 37.04 -0.83
N ALA A 59 6.92 37.75 -0.67
CA ALA A 59 5.69 37.15 -0.14
C ALA A 59 5.21 35.99 -1.04
N GLY A 60 5.30 36.15 -2.37
CA GLY A 60 5.02 35.08 -3.33
C GLY A 60 5.99 33.89 -3.21
N ASN A 61 7.28 34.16 -3.03
CA ASN A 61 8.29 33.11 -2.82
C ASN A 61 8.05 32.34 -1.51
N LEU A 62 7.72 33.04 -0.43
CA LEU A 62 7.36 32.43 0.86
C LEU A 62 6.10 31.58 0.75
N GLN A 63 5.08 32.07 0.04
CA GLN A 63 3.86 31.32 -0.22
C GLN A 63 4.13 30.06 -1.02
N SER A 64 4.92 30.14 -2.09
CA SER A 64 5.32 29.00 -2.91
C SER A 64 6.15 27.98 -2.12
N ASN A 65 7.04 28.46 -1.26
CA ASN A 65 7.87 27.60 -0.43
C ASN A 65 7.02 26.87 0.63
N LEU A 66 6.12 27.56 1.33
CA LEU A 66 5.19 26.94 2.29
C LEU A 66 4.25 25.94 1.63
N GLN A 67 3.74 26.25 0.43
CA GLN A 67 2.92 25.33 -0.37
C GLN A 67 3.66 24.04 -0.72
N SER A 68 4.98 24.08 -0.93
CA SER A 68 5.77 22.87 -1.20
C SER A 68 5.81 21.89 -0.02
N PHE A 69 5.50 22.35 1.19
CA PHE A 69 5.39 21.52 2.39
C PHE A 69 3.95 21.12 2.74
N MET A 70 2.95 21.69 2.04
CA MET A 70 1.57 21.24 2.16
C MET A 70 1.42 19.91 1.42
N ALA A 71 0.71 18.95 2.00
CA ALA A 71 0.31 17.76 1.25
C ALA A 71 -0.60 18.25 0.11
N GLY A 72 -0.17 18.02 -1.13
CA GLY A 72 -0.71 18.68 -2.33
C GLY A 72 -2.24 18.78 -2.34
N THR A 73 -2.75 20.01 -2.40
CA THR A 73 -4.19 20.33 -2.54
C THR A 73 -4.62 20.41 -4.01
N GLY A 74 -3.83 19.88 -4.93
CA GLY A 74 -4.30 19.42 -6.23
C GLY A 74 -4.28 17.90 -6.17
N GLY A 75 -5.36 17.22 -6.55
CA GLY A 75 -5.53 15.78 -6.43
C GLY A 75 -4.29 15.00 -6.89
N THR A 76 -3.38 14.78 -5.96
CA THR A 76 -2.23 13.91 -6.14
C THR A 76 -2.84 12.53 -6.15
N ALA A 77 -2.79 11.85 -7.29
CA ALA A 77 -2.94 10.41 -7.34
C ALA A 77 -2.15 9.86 -6.14
N ALA A 78 -2.84 9.22 -5.20
CA ALA A 78 -2.19 8.66 -4.05
C ALA A 78 -1.11 7.72 -4.58
N THR A 79 0.15 8.14 -4.55
CA THR A 79 1.26 7.24 -4.82
C THR A 79 1.34 6.37 -3.59
N THR A 80 0.66 5.23 -3.67
CA THR A 80 0.86 4.05 -2.84
C THR A 80 2.35 3.89 -2.62
N THR A 81 2.79 4.26 -1.41
CA THR A 81 4.22 4.23 -1.08
C THR A 81 4.55 2.81 -0.66
N GLY A 82 5.10 2.05 -1.59
CA GLY A 82 5.59 0.69 -1.38
C GLY A 82 4.81 -0.36 -2.15
N GLY A 83 5.56 -1.21 -2.86
CA GLY A 83 5.03 -2.36 -3.59
C GLY A 83 4.43 -2.02 -4.95
N ASP A 84 3.87 -3.06 -5.55
CA ASP A 84 3.13 -3.02 -6.79
C ASP A 84 1.72 -2.48 -6.55
N SER A 85 1.24 -1.57 -7.40
CA SER A 85 -0.02 -0.88 -7.14
C SER A 85 -0.65 -0.31 -8.40
N VAL A 86 -1.96 -0.47 -8.51
CA VAL A 86 -2.78 0.07 -9.59
C VAL A 86 -3.72 1.16 -9.06
N LEU A 87 -3.80 2.27 -9.78
CA LEU A 87 -4.76 3.33 -9.48
C LEU A 87 -6.10 3.00 -10.12
N LEU A 88 -7.15 2.82 -9.29
CA LEU A 88 -8.52 2.61 -9.76
C LEU A 88 -9.18 3.94 -10.17
N ALA A 89 -8.71 4.55 -11.26
CA ALA A 89 -9.27 5.78 -11.82
C ALA A 89 -9.03 5.88 -13.33
N LYS A 90 -9.88 6.63 -14.05
CA LYS A 90 -9.66 6.98 -15.47
C LYS A 90 -9.28 8.45 -15.59
N THR A 91 -8.42 8.77 -16.55
CA THR A 91 -8.01 10.17 -16.83
C THR A 91 -9.18 11.09 -17.18
N SER A 92 -10.25 10.54 -17.76
CA SER A 92 -11.44 11.29 -18.19
C SER A 92 -12.67 11.09 -17.32
N ASP A 93 -12.62 10.16 -16.36
CA ASP A 93 -13.78 9.78 -15.55
C ASP A 93 -13.32 9.46 -14.12
N ASN A 94 -13.60 10.41 -13.22
CA ASN A 94 -13.32 10.26 -11.80
C ASN A 94 -14.48 9.53 -11.13
N LEU A 95 -14.17 8.74 -10.12
CA LEU A 95 -15.19 8.13 -9.28
C LEU A 95 -15.94 9.20 -8.48
N ASN A 96 -17.21 9.47 -8.81
CA ASN A 96 -18.04 10.44 -8.11
C ASN A 96 -18.95 9.77 -7.07
N LEU A 97 -19.56 10.59 -6.22
CA LEU A 97 -20.59 10.13 -5.29
C LEU A 97 -21.77 9.52 -6.05
N GLY A 98 -22.12 8.28 -5.69
CA GLY A 98 -23.14 7.47 -6.34
C GLY A 98 -22.59 6.53 -7.42
N ASP A 99 -21.35 6.75 -7.87
CA ASP A 99 -20.72 5.87 -8.87
C ASP A 99 -20.27 4.56 -8.23
N ARG A 100 -20.20 3.53 -9.07
CA ARG A 100 -19.59 2.24 -8.72
C ARG A 100 -18.15 2.25 -9.21
N TRP A 101 -17.27 1.54 -8.52
CA TRP A 101 -15.86 1.51 -8.95
C TRP A 101 -15.60 0.69 -10.23
N ASN A 102 -16.65 0.09 -10.82
CA ASN A 102 -16.59 -0.56 -12.14
C ASN A 102 -16.46 0.45 -13.29
N VAL A 103 -16.42 1.76 -12.99
CA VAL A 103 -15.88 2.77 -13.90
C VAL A 103 -14.46 2.38 -14.33
N PHE A 104 -13.69 1.73 -13.44
CA PHE A 104 -12.51 0.96 -13.82
C PHE A 104 -12.97 -0.32 -14.54
N THR A 105 -12.69 -0.38 -15.85
CA THR A 105 -13.12 -1.49 -16.69
C THR A 105 -12.21 -2.69 -16.45
N GLY A 106 -12.78 -3.78 -15.93
CA GLY A 106 -12.18 -5.10 -16.07
C GLY A 106 -11.20 -5.49 -14.97
N SER A 107 -10.71 -6.71 -15.10
CA SER A 107 -9.72 -7.32 -14.23
C SER A 107 -8.44 -6.49 -14.18
N VAL A 108 -7.75 -6.58 -13.05
CA VAL A 108 -6.36 -6.18 -12.88
C VAL A 108 -5.52 -7.41 -13.17
N ASP A 109 -4.50 -7.31 -14.02
CA ASP A 109 -3.63 -8.40 -14.45
C ASP A 109 -2.14 -7.99 -14.33
N ASP A 110 -1.26 -8.69 -15.03
CA ASP A 110 0.18 -8.47 -15.01
C ASP A 110 0.60 -7.13 -15.64
N ASP A 111 -0.17 -6.60 -16.59
CA ASP A 111 0.04 -5.26 -17.16
C ASP A 111 -0.13 -4.15 -16.11
N ASP A 112 -1.02 -4.36 -15.14
CA ASP A 112 -1.30 -3.42 -14.05
C ASP A 112 -0.43 -3.68 -12.79
N LEU A 113 -0.21 -4.96 -12.46
CA LEU A 113 0.54 -5.42 -11.29
C LEU A 113 1.62 -6.43 -11.68
N THR A 114 2.69 -5.90 -12.28
CA THR A 114 3.78 -6.67 -12.94
C THR A 114 4.58 -7.59 -12.01
N THR A 115 4.45 -7.44 -10.70
CA THR A 115 5.16 -8.26 -9.70
C THR A 115 4.19 -9.14 -8.93
N LEU A 116 3.02 -8.60 -8.55
CA LEU A 116 2.05 -9.35 -7.75
C LEU A 116 1.29 -10.38 -8.58
N LEU A 117 0.94 -10.01 -9.82
CA LEU A 117 0.13 -10.80 -10.75
C LEU A 117 0.92 -11.25 -11.97
N ALA A 118 2.25 -11.24 -11.89
CA ALA A 118 3.11 -11.70 -12.98
C ALA A 118 2.71 -13.11 -13.44
N ASP A 119 2.72 -13.30 -14.76
CA ASP A 119 2.64 -14.64 -15.34
C ASP A 119 3.78 -15.51 -14.84
N GLY A 120 3.52 -16.81 -14.81
CA GLY A 120 4.47 -17.77 -14.31
C GLY A 120 4.36 -19.12 -14.98
N SER A 121 5.32 -19.96 -14.64
CA SER A 121 5.35 -21.35 -15.00
C SER A 121 5.32 -22.17 -13.72
N TYR A 122 4.43 -23.15 -13.68
CA TYR A 122 4.25 -24.09 -12.61
C TYR A 122 4.91 -25.40 -12.99
N ILE A 123 5.80 -25.90 -12.14
CA ILE A 123 6.54 -27.14 -12.36
C ILE A 123 6.00 -28.17 -11.38
N ALA A 124 5.34 -29.19 -11.90
CA ALA A 124 4.81 -30.33 -11.15
C ALA A 124 5.94 -31.23 -10.62
N ASP A 125 5.64 -32.17 -9.71
CA ASP A 125 6.67 -33.03 -9.08
C ASP A 125 7.32 -34.00 -10.09
N ASP A 126 6.59 -34.35 -11.15
CA ASP A 126 7.08 -35.13 -12.30
C ASP A 126 7.95 -34.33 -13.29
N ASN A 127 8.10 -33.02 -13.07
CA ASN A 127 8.78 -32.03 -13.92
C ASN A 127 8.01 -31.61 -15.19
N ASP A 128 6.70 -31.87 -15.26
CA ASP A 128 5.87 -31.25 -16.27
C ASP A 128 5.66 -29.76 -15.96
N GLU A 129 5.64 -28.96 -17.03
CA GLU A 129 5.66 -27.49 -16.96
C GLU A 129 4.36 -26.92 -17.53
N PHE A 130 3.67 -26.10 -16.73
CA PHE A 130 2.39 -25.50 -17.07
C PHE A 130 2.44 -23.98 -16.90
N ASP A 131 2.27 -23.26 -17.99
CA ASP A 131 2.18 -21.80 -17.95
C ASP A 131 0.84 -21.36 -17.34
N TYR A 132 0.86 -20.29 -16.55
CA TYR A 132 -0.34 -19.69 -15.96
C TYR A 132 -0.29 -18.16 -15.95
N GLU A 133 -1.48 -17.58 -16.00
CA GLU A 133 -1.73 -16.15 -15.86
C GLU A 133 -2.49 -15.88 -14.55
N GLN A 134 -2.31 -14.68 -13.98
CA GLN A 134 -2.99 -14.27 -12.76
C GLN A 134 -3.79 -12.99 -12.96
N LYS A 135 -5.02 -12.95 -12.45
CA LYS A 135 -5.87 -11.76 -12.53
C LYS A 135 -6.74 -11.56 -11.30
N ILE A 136 -7.08 -10.30 -11.03
CA ILE A 136 -8.04 -9.89 -10.01
C ILE A 136 -9.25 -9.25 -10.68
N SER A 137 -10.40 -9.91 -10.61
CA SER A 137 -11.67 -9.32 -11.04
C SER A 137 -12.24 -8.43 -9.94
N LEU A 138 -12.44 -7.15 -10.24
CA LEU A 138 -13.01 -6.19 -9.31
C LEU A 138 -14.55 -6.35 -9.19
N GLY A 139 -15.07 -6.12 -7.99
CA GLY A 139 -16.51 -6.07 -7.71
C GLY A 139 -17.15 -4.76 -8.18
N SER A 140 -18.31 -4.41 -7.61
CA SER A 140 -18.97 -3.13 -7.93
C SER A 140 -19.66 -2.44 -6.72
N PRO A 141 -18.96 -2.28 -5.57
CA PRO A 141 -19.43 -1.39 -4.53
C PRO A 141 -19.59 0.03 -5.06
N SER A 142 -20.61 0.70 -4.54
CA SER A 142 -20.92 2.11 -4.84
C SER A 142 -20.28 3.02 -3.81
N LEU A 143 -19.66 4.10 -4.27
CA LEU A 143 -19.19 5.18 -3.43
C LEU A 143 -20.40 5.97 -2.93
N ASN A 144 -20.68 5.93 -1.63
CA ASN A 144 -21.83 6.61 -1.06
C ASN A 144 -21.41 7.47 0.14
N HIS A 145 -22.26 8.42 0.48
CA HIS A 145 -22.22 8.98 1.84
C HIS A 145 -22.97 8.03 2.75
N SER A 146 -22.44 7.77 3.93
CA SER A 146 -23.05 6.87 4.90
C SER A 146 -22.71 7.30 6.31
N ARG A 147 -23.49 6.76 7.25
CA ARG A 147 -23.18 6.79 8.66
C ARG A 147 -23.03 5.36 9.15
N ASP A 148 -21.98 5.10 9.90
CA ASP A 148 -21.71 3.78 10.46
C ASP A 148 -21.17 3.94 11.88
N SER A 149 -21.89 3.39 12.85
CA SER A 149 -21.51 3.45 14.27
C SER A 149 -20.21 2.70 14.54
N ASP A 150 -19.94 1.65 13.77
CA ASP A 150 -18.76 0.81 13.96
C ASP A 150 -17.51 1.56 13.50
N TYR A 151 -17.62 2.25 12.35
CA TYR A 151 -16.59 3.17 11.88
C TYR A 151 -16.40 4.35 12.86
N GLU A 152 -17.49 4.99 13.30
CA GLU A 152 -17.44 6.10 14.26
C GLU A 152 -16.67 5.69 15.53
N SER A 153 -16.97 4.53 16.09
CA SER A 153 -16.26 4.00 17.27
C SER A 153 -14.78 3.72 16.99
N GLU A 154 -14.45 3.15 15.83
CA GLU A 154 -13.07 2.78 15.47
C GLU A 154 -12.17 4.00 15.29
N VAL A 155 -12.67 5.05 14.63
CA VAL A 155 -11.90 6.28 14.40
C VAL A 155 -12.07 7.33 15.51
N GLY A 156 -12.73 6.97 16.62
CA GLY A 156 -12.89 7.84 17.79
C GLY A 156 -13.85 9.02 17.58
N LEU A 157 -14.76 8.92 16.62
CA LEU A 157 -15.79 9.92 16.35
C LEU A 157 -17.02 9.63 17.23
N THR A 158 -17.52 10.67 17.91
CA THR A 158 -18.67 10.56 18.83
C THR A 158 -19.89 11.34 18.35
N GLU A 159 -19.68 12.24 17.39
CA GLU A 159 -20.72 12.98 16.71
C GLU A 159 -21.17 12.15 15.51
N ARG A 160 -22.47 12.18 15.19
CA ARG A 160 -23.12 11.42 14.09
C ARG A 160 -22.56 11.82 12.72
N THR A 161 -21.30 11.50 12.47
CA THR A 161 -20.46 12.12 11.44
C THR A 161 -20.68 11.35 10.14
N PRO A 162 -21.24 11.98 9.10
CA PRO A 162 -21.31 11.33 7.80
C PRO A 162 -19.90 11.20 7.23
N PHE A 163 -19.61 10.06 6.63
CA PHE A 163 -18.39 9.85 5.86
C PHE A 163 -18.74 9.53 4.41
N ILE A 164 -17.79 9.75 3.51
CA ILE A 164 -17.85 9.35 2.11
C ILE A 164 -16.92 8.16 1.94
N GLY A 165 -17.45 7.06 1.43
CA GLY A 165 -16.65 5.85 1.23
C GLY A 165 -17.44 4.68 0.68
N PHE A 166 -16.76 3.54 0.57
CA PHE A 166 -17.39 2.28 0.20
C PHE A 166 -17.86 1.57 1.46
N LYS A 167 -19.18 1.56 1.69
CA LYS A 167 -19.76 0.74 2.75
C LYS A 167 -19.99 -0.67 2.23
N LEU A 168 -19.13 -1.60 2.63
CA LEU A 168 -19.21 -3.01 2.25
C LEU A 168 -20.08 -3.75 3.26
N SER A 169 -21.22 -4.29 2.80
CA SER A 169 -22.04 -5.18 3.63
C SER A 169 -21.40 -6.56 3.69
N SER A 170 -21.74 -7.37 4.69
CA SER A 170 -21.33 -8.78 4.73
C SER A 170 -21.67 -9.49 3.42
N SER A 171 -20.76 -10.35 2.95
CA SER A 171 -20.89 -11.07 1.68
C SER A 171 -20.91 -10.18 0.43
N THR A 172 -20.51 -8.90 0.52
CA THR A 172 -20.29 -8.08 -0.67
C THR A 172 -19.07 -8.61 -1.41
N TYR A 173 -19.26 -8.92 -2.69
CA TYR A 173 -18.17 -9.26 -3.58
C TYR A 173 -17.32 -8.01 -3.87
N VAL A 174 -16.05 -8.05 -3.48
CA VAL A 174 -15.12 -6.92 -3.63
C VAL A 174 -14.04 -7.25 -4.66
N LEU A 175 -13.39 -8.41 -4.54
CA LEU A 175 -12.32 -8.87 -5.42
C LEU A 175 -12.41 -10.39 -5.56
N ASN A 176 -12.14 -10.92 -6.76
CA ASN A 176 -11.83 -12.34 -6.98
C ASN A 176 -10.45 -12.42 -7.61
N TYR A 177 -9.56 -13.15 -6.97
CA TYR A 177 -8.33 -13.55 -7.62
C TYR A 177 -8.54 -14.86 -8.39
N THR A 178 -7.86 -14.99 -9.51
CA THR A 178 -7.88 -16.19 -10.35
C THR A 178 -6.48 -16.42 -10.87
N LEU A 179 -5.98 -17.64 -10.67
CA LEU A 179 -4.89 -18.19 -11.45
C LEU A 179 -5.53 -19.07 -12.53
N ASP A 180 -5.11 -18.86 -13.77
CA ASP A 180 -5.64 -19.52 -14.96
C ASP A 180 -4.49 -20.22 -15.66
N PHE A 181 -4.51 -21.55 -15.71
CA PHE A 181 -3.49 -22.29 -16.45
C PHE A 181 -3.77 -22.16 -17.95
N ILE A 182 -2.81 -21.64 -18.71
CA ILE A 182 -2.91 -21.48 -20.17
C ILE A 182 -3.01 -22.86 -20.83
N GLN A 183 -2.27 -23.82 -20.27
CA GLN A 183 -2.29 -25.22 -20.63
C GLN A 183 -2.82 -26.00 -19.44
N ASP A 184 -3.85 -26.84 -19.64
CA ASP A 184 -4.47 -27.59 -18.56
C ASP A 184 -3.40 -28.36 -17.77
N ALA A 185 -3.34 -28.13 -16.45
CA ALA A 185 -2.46 -28.86 -15.54
C ALA A 185 -2.99 -30.29 -15.41
N GLU A 186 -2.39 -31.21 -16.16
CA GLU A 186 -2.77 -32.63 -16.17
C GLU A 186 -2.12 -33.35 -14.98
N SER A 187 -2.84 -34.33 -14.44
CA SER A 187 -2.30 -35.24 -13.42
C SER A 187 -3.09 -36.55 -13.35
N ASP A 188 -2.38 -37.62 -12.99
CA ASP A 188 -2.93 -38.91 -12.64
C ASP A 188 -3.72 -38.86 -11.33
N VAL A 189 -4.89 -39.48 -11.35
CA VAL A 189 -5.75 -39.57 -10.16
C VAL A 189 -5.40 -40.83 -9.37
N VAL A 190 -4.67 -40.67 -8.26
CA VAL A 190 -4.29 -41.77 -7.36
C VAL A 190 -5.04 -41.62 -6.04
N SER A 191 -5.89 -42.60 -5.70
CA SER A 191 -6.68 -42.59 -4.46
C SER A 191 -7.58 -41.35 -4.23
N GLY A 192 -7.89 -40.60 -5.30
CA GLY A 192 -8.69 -39.38 -5.23
C GLY A 192 -7.87 -38.09 -5.24
N ASP A 193 -6.56 -38.20 -5.43
CA ASP A 193 -5.58 -37.10 -5.35
C ASP A 193 -4.98 -36.87 -6.75
N LEU A 194 -4.60 -35.63 -7.04
CA LEU A 194 -3.88 -35.24 -8.25
C LEU A 194 -2.38 -35.41 -7.98
N ASP A 195 -1.91 -36.65 -8.08
CA ASP A 195 -0.63 -37.13 -7.51
C ASP A 195 0.58 -36.32 -8.00
N ASP A 196 0.58 -35.92 -9.27
CA ASP A 196 1.71 -35.23 -9.91
C ASP A 196 1.79 -33.74 -9.51
N LEU A 197 0.65 -33.14 -9.12
CA LEU A 197 0.59 -31.75 -8.69
C LEU A 197 1.00 -31.59 -7.22
N GLU A 198 0.92 -32.65 -6.43
CA GLU A 198 1.36 -32.64 -5.03
C GLU A 198 2.89 -32.61 -4.93
N GLY A 199 3.42 -32.03 -3.85
CA GLY A 199 4.87 -31.98 -3.67
C GLY A 199 5.57 -30.87 -4.47
N SER A 200 4.84 -30.04 -5.18
CA SER A 200 5.36 -28.94 -5.99
C SER A 200 5.24 -27.58 -5.28
N ASP A 201 5.85 -26.56 -5.88
CA ASP A 201 5.76 -25.17 -5.44
C ASP A 201 4.89 -24.36 -6.43
N LEU A 202 3.85 -23.70 -5.92
CA LEU A 202 2.94 -22.86 -6.70
C LEU A 202 3.03 -21.41 -6.22
N THR A 203 3.30 -20.47 -7.13
CA THR A 203 3.36 -19.05 -6.79
C THR A 203 1.99 -18.39 -6.96
N LEU A 204 1.48 -17.78 -5.89
CA LEU A 204 0.22 -17.05 -5.85
C LEU A 204 0.45 -15.69 -5.19
N PHE A 205 -0.03 -14.60 -5.81
CA PHE A 205 0.10 -13.24 -5.24
C PHE A 205 1.54 -12.84 -4.88
N GLY A 206 2.50 -13.19 -5.73
CA GLY A 206 3.93 -12.93 -5.49
C GLY A 206 4.53 -13.70 -4.30
N LYS A 207 3.86 -14.75 -3.80
CA LYS A 207 4.37 -15.65 -2.77
C LYS A 207 4.32 -17.10 -3.24
N THR A 208 5.38 -17.85 -2.95
CA THR A 208 5.45 -19.28 -3.26
C THR A 208 4.85 -20.09 -2.12
N PHE A 209 3.93 -20.99 -2.46
CA PHE A 209 3.28 -21.92 -1.56
C PHE A 209 3.62 -23.35 -1.95
N TYR A 210 3.84 -24.20 -0.96
CA TYR A 210 4.00 -25.62 -1.18
C TYR A 210 2.64 -26.31 -1.31
N VAL A 211 2.45 -27.07 -2.38
CA VAL A 211 1.25 -27.88 -2.62
C VAL A 211 1.35 -29.18 -1.82
N SER A 212 0.66 -29.22 -0.67
CA SER A 212 0.73 -30.38 0.23
C SER A 212 -0.29 -31.47 -0.09
N ASP A 213 -1.41 -31.10 -0.71
CA ASP A 213 -2.53 -32.01 -1.00
C ASP A 213 -3.45 -31.34 -2.03
N TRP A 214 -3.79 -32.03 -3.10
CA TRP A 214 -4.70 -31.54 -4.13
C TRP A 214 -5.65 -32.65 -4.55
N LYS A 215 -6.87 -32.60 -4.01
CA LYS A 215 -7.89 -33.61 -4.31
C LYS A 215 -8.45 -33.44 -5.72
N ASN A 216 -8.75 -34.55 -6.38
CA ASN A 216 -9.65 -34.56 -7.53
C ASN A 216 -11.08 -34.18 -7.07
N GLY A 217 -11.81 -33.43 -7.90
CA GLY A 217 -13.17 -33.02 -7.59
C GLY A 217 -14.19 -34.13 -7.87
N SER A 218 -15.34 -34.03 -7.21
CA SER A 218 -16.47 -34.94 -7.44
C SER A 218 -17.33 -34.55 -8.64
N ALA A 219 -17.12 -33.36 -9.21
CA ALA A 219 -17.81 -32.84 -10.38
C ALA A 219 -16.83 -32.72 -11.56
N SER A 220 -17.28 -33.12 -12.76
CA SER A 220 -16.48 -33.01 -13.98
C SER A 220 -16.08 -31.55 -14.23
N GLY A 221 -14.79 -31.32 -14.50
CA GLY A 221 -14.22 -29.99 -14.74
C GLY A 221 -13.88 -29.18 -13.49
N TYR A 222 -13.95 -29.78 -12.29
CA TYR A 222 -13.56 -29.13 -11.05
C TYR A 222 -12.54 -29.99 -10.31
N THR A 223 -11.50 -29.35 -9.78
CA THR A 223 -10.66 -29.97 -8.75
C THR A 223 -11.35 -29.90 -7.40
N GLY A 224 -10.93 -30.77 -6.49
CA GLY A 224 -11.36 -30.80 -5.11
C GLY A 224 -10.61 -29.79 -4.26
N LYS A 225 -10.42 -30.14 -2.98
CA LYS A 225 -9.73 -29.30 -2.01
C LYS A 225 -8.23 -29.23 -2.33
N LEU A 226 -7.70 -28.01 -2.42
CA LEU A 226 -6.27 -27.69 -2.47
C LEU A 226 -5.79 -27.24 -1.09
N THR A 227 -4.71 -27.82 -0.59
CA THR A 227 -4.06 -27.45 0.67
C THR A 227 -2.66 -26.90 0.40
N LEU A 228 -2.46 -25.62 0.76
CA LEU A 228 -1.23 -24.88 0.55
C LEU A 228 -0.54 -24.59 1.87
N LEU A 229 0.79 -24.69 1.89
CA LEU A 229 1.63 -24.33 3.04
C LEU A 229 2.51 -23.14 2.69
N ASP A 230 2.59 -22.16 3.59
CA ASP A 230 3.44 -20.94 3.46
C ASP A 230 4.95 -21.28 3.57
N SER A 231 5.29 -22.50 3.96
CA SER A 231 6.65 -23.05 3.88
C SER A 231 6.63 -24.58 4.00
N ALA A 232 7.57 -25.24 3.34
CA ALA A 232 7.85 -26.66 3.51
C ALA A 232 9.36 -26.90 3.56
N VAL A 233 9.80 -27.87 4.36
CA VAL A 233 11.19 -28.33 4.38
C VAL A 233 11.18 -29.81 4.03
N LYS A 234 11.69 -30.16 2.84
CA LYS A 234 11.92 -31.55 2.44
C LYS A 234 13.31 -32.00 2.89
N SER A 235 13.41 -33.23 3.39
CA SER A 235 14.70 -33.87 3.68
C SER A 235 14.65 -35.35 3.33
N THR A 236 15.65 -35.83 2.60
CA THR A 236 15.82 -37.25 2.29
C THR A 236 16.73 -37.86 3.34
N VAL A 237 16.28 -38.92 4.01
CA VAL A 237 17.05 -39.62 5.05
C VAL A 237 17.38 -41.02 4.56
N ASN A 238 18.67 -41.37 4.50
CA ASN A 238 19.08 -42.74 4.16
C ASN A 238 19.04 -43.65 5.40
N GLU A 239 19.11 -44.97 5.17
CA GLU A 239 19.12 -45.96 6.26
C GLU A 239 20.30 -45.70 7.23
N GLY A 240 19.97 -45.37 8.48
CA GLY A 240 20.96 -45.04 9.53
C GLY A 240 21.27 -43.55 9.69
N GLU A 241 20.70 -42.67 8.86
CA GLU A 241 20.81 -41.23 9.02
C GLU A 241 19.67 -40.66 9.88
N THR A 242 19.92 -39.49 10.48
CA THR A 242 18.89 -38.66 11.11
C THR A 242 18.96 -37.29 10.48
N ALA A 243 17.83 -36.74 10.06
CA ALA A 243 17.75 -35.39 9.54
C ALA A 243 17.04 -34.50 10.56
N SER A 244 17.67 -33.38 10.88
CA SER A 244 17.07 -32.37 11.74
C SER A 244 16.46 -31.26 10.88
N VAL A 245 15.18 -30.97 11.09
CA VAL A 245 14.43 -29.92 10.41
C VAL A 245 14.10 -28.81 11.41
N SER A 246 14.48 -27.57 11.09
CA SER A 246 14.18 -26.40 11.92
C SER A 246 13.01 -25.59 11.34
N ILE A 247 11.91 -25.49 12.09
CA ILE A 247 10.72 -24.71 11.72
C ILE A 247 10.45 -23.72 12.85
N GLY A 248 10.39 -22.41 12.53
CA GLY A 248 10.07 -21.38 13.51
C GLY A 248 11.00 -21.33 14.75
N GLY A 249 12.27 -21.72 14.58
CA GLY A 249 13.26 -21.77 15.67
C GLY A 249 13.21 -23.02 16.54
N SER A 250 12.32 -23.97 16.25
CA SER A 250 12.27 -25.29 16.88
C SER A 250 12.87 -26.34 15.95
N THR A 251 13.76 -27.18 16.48
CA THR A 251 14.40 -28.27 15.73
C THR A 251 13.72 -29.59 16.05
N TYR A 252 13.29 -30.28 15.00
CA TYR A 252 12.72 -31.61 15.01
C TYR A 252 13.74 -32.56 14.39
N SER A 253 13.93 -33.74 14.97
CA SER A 253 14.92 -34.75 14.56
C SER A 253 14.32 -36.14 14.59
#